data_AF-A0A918ERP5-F1
#
_entry.id   AF-A0A918ERP5-F1
#
_cell.length_a   1.000
_cell.length_b   1.000
_cell.length_c   1.000
_cell.angle_alpha   90.00
_cell.angle_beta   90.00
_cell.angle_gamma   90.00
#
_symmetry.space_group_name_H-M   'P 1'
#
loop_
_entity.id
_entity.type
_entity.pdbx_description
1 polymer ?
#
loop_
_entity_poly.entity_id
_entity_poly.type
_entity_poly.pdbx_seq_one_letter_code
_entity_poly.pdbx_strand_id
1 'polypeptide(L)'
;MDRGKKGSKIHLITERTGLPLSVGISAANLNDSQALEPLVRGIPPVRSRRGPRRRKPAKLHGDKGYDYAHLRKWLRERGIRHRLARKGVESSKRLGRHRWTIERTMAWLAGCRRLHRRYERKAEHFLAFASIACTLICYRRLTN
;
A
#
# COMPACT_ATOMS: atom_id res chain seq x y z
N MET A 1 -7.35 -19.13 -17.75
CA MET A 1 -7.13 -18.13 -16.67
C MET A 1 -8.48 -17.56 -16.28
N ASP A 2 -9.02 -18.05 -15.18
CA ASP A 2 -10.38 -17.72 -14.73
C ASP A 2 -10.43 -16.29 -14.15
N ARG A 3 -10.93 -15.34 -14.96
CA ARG A 3 -11.02 -13.90 -14.61
C ARG A 3 -12.32 -13.56 -13.84
N GLY A 4 -13.12 -14.55 -13.47
CA GLY A 4 -14.49 -14.37 -12.94
C GLY A 4 -14.64 -14.15 -11.43
N LYS A 5 -13.56 -14.21 -10.63
CA LYS A 5 -13.68 -14.07 -9.17
C LYS A 5 -13.99 -12.63 -8.76
N LYS A 6 -15.22 -12.40 -8.31
CA LYS A 6 -15.68 -11.15 -7.67
C LYS A 6 -14.93 -10.93 -6.36
N GLY A 7 -13.91 -10.08 -6.38
CA GLY A 7 -13.10 -9.78 -5.22
C GLY A 7 -12.54 -8.36 -5.27
N SER A 8 -11.98 -7.91 -4.15
CA SER A 8 -11.30 -6.63 -4.06
C SER A 8 -9.93 -6.79 -3.44
N LYS A 9 -8.99 -6.01 -3.93
CA LYS A 9 -7.66 -5.90 -3.37
C LYS A 9 -7.58 -4.59 -2.58
N ILE A 10 -6.97 -4.65 -1.42
CA ILE A 10 -6.52 -3.47 -0.68
C ILE A 10 -5.05 -3.26 -1.05
N HIS A 11 -4.71 -2.01 -1.38
CA HIS A 11 -3.35 -1.56 -1.59
C HIS A 11 -2.98 -0.61 -0.47
N LEU A 12 -1.74 -0.71 0.02
CA LEU A 12 -1.30 0.02 1.19
C LEU A 12 0.12 0.53 1.00
N ILE A 13 0.34 1.80 1.35
CA ILE A 13 1.67 2.35 1.64
C ILE A 13 1.77 2.56 3.14
N THR A 14 2.82 2.03 3.73
CA THR A 14 3.18 2.27 5.12
C THR A 14 4.53 2.96 5.20
N GLU A 15 4.82 3.59 6.33
CA GLU A 15 6.19 3.87 6.72
C GLU A 15 6.90 2.57 7.19
N ARG A 16 8.20 2.66 7.51
CA ARG A 16 9.08 1.53 7.88
C ARG A 16 8.56 0.69 9.06
N THR A 17 7.81 1.34 9.94
CA THR A 17 6.99 0.86 11.05
C THR A 17 5.95 -0.22 10.82
N GLY A 18 5.28 -0.05 9.68
CA GLY A 18 3.91 -0.52 9.47
C GLY A 18 2.82 0.52 9.74
N LEU A 19 3.15 1.79 10.07
CA LEU A 19 2.11 2.83 10.18
C LEU A 19 1.53 3.13 8.78
N PRO A 20 0.21 2.97 8.56
CA PRO A 20 -0.44 3.31 7.30
C PRO A 20 -0.28 4.78 6.94
N LEU A 21 0.13 5.08 5.71
CA LEU A 21 0.20 6.43 5.15
C LEU A 21 -0.82 6.67 4.05
N SER A 22 -1.08 5.67 3.21
CA SER A 22 -2.07 5.76 2.15
C SER A 22 -2.68 4.39 1.88
N VAL A 23 -3.99 4.34 1.65
CA VAL A 23 -4.76 3.13 1.37
C VAL A 23 -5.59 3.34 0.11
N GLY A 24 -5.70 2.30 -0.71
CA GLY A 24 -6.50 2.29 -1.92
C GLY A 24 -7.12 0.93 -2.12
N ILE A 25 -8.15 0.85 -2.95
CA ILE A 25 -8.80 -0.41 -3.30
C ILE A 25 -8.92 -0.54 -4.81
N SER A 26 -8.91 -1.79 -5.29
CA SER A 26 -9.19 -2.11 -6.68
C SER A 26 -9.99 -3.39 -6.79
N ALA A 27 -10.54 -3.65 -7.98
CA ALA A 27 -11.10 -4.95 -8.30
C ALA A 27 -9.98 -6.01 -8.33
N ALA A 28 -10.28 -7.25 -7.94
CA ALA A 28 -9.28 -8.31 -7.87
C ALA A 28 -8.64 -8.65 -9.23
N ASN A 29 -9.34 -8.40 -10.33
CA ASN A 29 -8.85 -8.56 -11.69
C ASN A 29 -8.03 -7.36 -12.20
N LEU A 30 -8.00 -6.25 -11.47
CA LEU A 30 -7.19 -5.09 -11.82
C LEU A 30 -5.70 -5.39 -11.59
N ASN A 31 -4.87 -4.88 -12.49
CA ASN A 31 -3.43 -4.98 -12.36
C ASN A 31 -2.95 -4.05 -11.24
N ASP A 32 -2.14 -4.59 -10.33
CA ASP A 32 -1.62 -3.84 -9.18
C ASP A 32 -0.82 -2.61 -9.61
N SER A 33 -0.26 -2.61 -10.83
CA SER A 33 0.45 -1.46 -11.40
C SER A 33 -0.36 -0.16 -11.35
N GLN A 34 -1.68 -0.23 -11.51
CA GLN A 34 -2.56 0.93 -11.52
C GLN A 34 -2.74 1.57 -10.14
N ALA A 35 -2.42 0.86 -9.06
CA ALA A 35 -2.58 1.37 -7.70
C ALA A 35 -1.37 2.19 -7.20
N LEU A 36 -0.18 2.04 -7.82
CA LEU A 36 1.04 2.65 -7.28
C LEU A 36 1.01 4.18 -7.32
N GLU A 37 0.68 4.78 -8.47
CA GLU A 37 0.69 6.24 -8.59
C GLU A 37 -0.36 6.91 -7.69
N PRO A 38 -1.64 6.46 -7.66
CA PRO A 38 -2.62 7.02 -6.75
C PRO A 38 -2.20 6.91 -5.28
N LEU A 39 -1.66 5.77 -4.86
CA LEU A 39 -1.18 5.57 -3.49
C LEU A 39 -0.03 6.51 -3.13
N VAL A 40 0.97 6.65 -4.00
CA VAL A 40 2.11 7.54 -3.74
C VAL A 40 1.66 9.00 -3.70
N ARG A 41 0.70 9.40 -4.55
CA ARG A 41 0.11 10.75 -4.52
C ARG A 41 -0.74 10.98 -3.27
N GLY A 42 -1.37 9.94 -2.73
CA GLY A 42 -2.18 9.97 -1.52
C GLY A 42 -1.38 10.00 -0.21
N ILE A 43 -0.04 10.07 -0.25
CA ILE A 43 0.78 10.19 0.97
C ILE A 43 0.55 11.58 1.59
N PRO A 44 0.10 11.67 2.85
CA PRO A 44 -0.13 12.94 3.50
C PRO A 44 1.18 13.68 3.79
N PRO A 45 1.15 14.99 4.10
CA PRO A 45 2.34 15.72 4.53
C PRO A 45 2.89 15.16 5.85
N VAL A 46 4.02 14.45 5.79
CA VAL A 46 4.74 13.89 6.93
C VAL A 46 5.74 14.91 7.48
N ARG A 47 5.83 15.03 8.80
CA ARG A 47 6.79 15.94 9.46
C ARG A 47 8.23 15.60 9.05
N SER A 48 8.97 16.62 8.64
CA SER A 48 10.40 16.52 8.35
C SER A 48 11.21 16.86 9.59
N ARG A 49 12.43 16.30 9.72
CA ARG A 49 13.38 16.69 10.78
C ARG A 49 13.76 18.18 10.69
N ARG A 50 13.87 18.71 9.47
CA ARG A 50 14.13 20.12 9.14
C ARG A 50 13.38 20.50 7.86
N GLY A 51 12.92 21.75 7.76
CA GLY A 51 12.24 22.29 6.59
C GLY A 51 10.77 21.83 6.41
N PRO A 52 10.18 22.07 5.23
CA PRO A 52 8.77 21.76 4.95
C PRO A 52 8.41 20.29 5.12
N ARG A 53 7.13 20.00 5.36
CA ARG A 53 6.60 18.63 5.44
C ARG A 53 6.85 17.87 4.13
N ARG A 54 7.33 16.63 4.23
CA ARG A 54 7.55 15.74 3.09
C ARG A 54 6.23 15.16 2.62
N ARG A 55 5.97 15.23 1.32
CA ARG A 55 4.80 14.61 0.66
C ARG A 55 5.16 13.40 -0.21
N LYS A 56 6.43 12.99 -0.21
CA LYS A 56 6.93 11.83 -0.96
C LYS A 56 8.04 11.11 -0.18
N PRO A 57 8.17 9.78 -0.32
CA PRO A 57 9.22 9.03 0.33
C PRO A 57 10.56 9.25 -0.39
N ALA A 58 11.66 9.20 0.37
CA ALA A 58 12.99 9.19 -0.24
C ALA A 58 13.28 7.85 -0.94
N LYS A 59 12.73 6.75 -0.40
CA LYS A 59 12.86 5.41 -0.94
C LYS A 59 11.53 4.65 -0.81
N LEU A 60 11.08 4.02 -1.89
CA LEU A 60 9.91 3.16 -1.95
C LEU A 60 10.31 1.70 -2.19
N HIS A 61 9.81 0.79 -1.37
CA HIS A 61 9.92 -0.65 -1.60
C HIS A 61 8.58 -1.17 -2.10
N GLY A 62 8.59 -2.10 -3.06
CA GLY A 62 7.36 -2.65 -3.63
C GLY A 62 7.52 -4.09 -4.12
N ASP A 63 6.40 -4.80 -4.18
CA ASP A 63 6.34 -6.17 -4.69
C ASP A 63 6.55 -6.22 -6.22
N LYS A 64 6.77 -7.42 -6.75
CA LYS A 64 6.89 -7.77 -8.16
C LYS A 64 5.68 -7.35 -8.97
N GLY A 65 4.50 -7.27 -8.35
CA GLY A 65 3.28 -6.74 -8.99
C GLY A 65 3.46 -5.33 -9.55
N TYR A 66 4.41 -4.56 -9.04
CA TYR A 66 4.72 -3.20 -9.49
C TYR A 66 5.92 -3.12 -10.46
N ASP A 67 6.49 -4.25 -10.88
CA ASP A 67 7.66 -4.28 -11.75
C ASP A 67 7.32 -3.92 -13.22
N TYR A 68 7.20 -2.62 -13.47
CA TYR A 68 6.95 -2.07 -14.80
C TYR A 68 7.88 -0.88 -15.08
N ALA A 69 8.38 -0.81 -16.32
CA ALA A 69 9.31 0.24 -16.74
C ALA A 69 8.74 1.65 -16.56
N HIS A 70 7.46 1.85 -16.89
CA HIS A 70 6.78 3.14 -16.72
C HIS A 70 6.68 3.58 -15.25
N LEU A 71 6.37 2.67 -14.32
CA LEU A 71 6.34 2.99 -12.88
C LEU A 71 7.73 3.34 -12.35
N ARG A 72 8.76 2.61 -12.78
CA ARG A 72 10.15 2.91 -12.43
C ARG A 72 10.58 4.29 -12.94
N LYS A 73 10.21 4.64 -14.17
CA LYS A 73 10.44 5.96 -14.77
C LYS A 73 9.70 7.06 -13.98
N TRP A 74 8.41 6.88 -13.73
CA TRP A 74 7.57 7.81 -12.99
C TRP A 74 8.09 8.11 -11.57
N LEU A 75 8.61 7.08 -10.88
CA LEU A 75 9.25 7.23 -9.56
C LEU A 75 10.57 8.02 -9.65
N ARG A 76 11.40 7.75 -10.66
CA ARG A 76 12.67 8.47 -10.88
C ARG A 76 12.45 9.95 -11.19
N GLU A 77 11.48 10.27 -12.05
CA GLU A 77 11.10 11.65 -12.39
C GLU A 77 10.67 12.44 -11.14
N ARG A 78 10.14 11.74 -10.13
CA ARG A 78 9.77 12.32 -8.84
C ARG A 78 10.90 12.31 -7.82
N GLY A 79 12.11 11.89 -8.18
CA GLY A 79 13.24 11.77 -7.28
C GLY A 79 13.03 10.74 -6.15
N ILE A 80 12.17 9.74 -6.37
CA ILE A 80 11.90 8.66 -5.42
C ILE A 80 12.81 7.49 -5.78
N ARG A 81 13.77 7.16 -4.91
CA ARG A 81 14.55 5.93 -5.06
C ARG A 81 13.61 4.75 -4.91
N HIS A 82 13.73 3.72 -5.75
CA HIS A 82 12.79 2.60 -5.69
C HIS A 82 13.51 1.25 -5.67
N ARG A 83 12.97 0.32 -4.88
CA ARG A 83 13.32 -1.10 -4.88
C ARG A 83 12.04 -1.88 -5.11
N LEU A 84 11.64 -1.94 -6.38
CA LEU A 84 10.55 -2.81 -6.83
C LEU A 84 11.16 -4.16 -7.18
N ALA A 85 10.59 -5.22 -6.62
CA ALA A 85 11.08 -6.57 -6.83
C ALA A 85 10.97 -6.95 -8.31
N ARG A 86 11.97 -7.63 -8.87
CA ARG A 86 11.96 -7.98 -10.30
C ARG A 86 11.19 -9.28 -10.56
N LYS A 87 10.26 -9.26 -11.52
CA LYS A 87 9.58 -10.47 -12.02
C LYS A 87 10.63 -11.41 -12.63
N GLY A 88 10.50 -12.71 -12.37
CA GLY A 88 11.42 -13.74 -12.89
C GLY A 88 12.84 -13.79 -12.29
N VAL A 89 13.29 -12.75 -11.56
CA VAL A 89 14.68 -12.67 -11.08
C VAL A 89 14.80 -12.90 -9.57
N GLU A 90 13.99 -12.22 -8.75
CA GLU A 90 14.13 -12.32 -7.30
C GLU A 90 13.31 -13.49 -6.75
N SER A 91 13.88 -14.32 -5.87
CA SER A 91 13.09 -15.35 -5.19
C SER A 91 12.14 -14.72 -4.18
N SER A 92 10.93 -15.27 -4.05
CA SER A 92 9.92 -14.75 -3.10
C SER A 92 10.41 -14.80 -1.64
N LYS A 93 11.41 -15.65 -1.33
CA LYS A 93 12.00 -15.83 0.01
C LYS A 93 12.84 -14.62 0.48
N ARG A 94 13.55 -13.91 -0.41
CA ARG A 94 14.45 -12.79 -0.02
C ARG A 94 13.75 -11.46 0.24
N LEU A 95 12.46 -11.35 -0.08
CA LEU A 95 11.66 -10.13 0.09
C LEU A 95 11.15 -9.92 1.53
N GLY A 96 11.33 -10.91 2.42
CA GLY A 96 10.65 -11.01 3.71
C GLY A 96 10.79 -9.80 4.63
N ARG A 97 11.97 -9.15 4.72
CA ARG A 97 12.20 -8.07 5.71
C ARG A 97 11.27 -6.86 5.53
N HIS A 98 11.08 -6.40 4.29
CA HIS A 98 10.18 -5.28 4.01
C HIS A 98 8.73 -5.74 3.82
N ARG A 99 8.55 -6.94 3.27
CA ARG A 99 7.23 -7.53 3.01
C ARG A 99 6.47 -7.83 4.31
N TRP A 100 7.17 -8.33 5.34
CA TRP A 100 6.56 -8.65 6.64
C TRP A 100 5.89 -7.43 7.30
N THR A 101 6.44 -6.23 7.12
CA THR A 101 5.84 -5.00 7.66
C THR A 101 4.48 -4.71 7.00
N ILE A 102 4.41 -4.87 5.67
CA ILE A 102 3.15 -4.73 4.93
C ILE A 102 2.17 -5.84 5.32
N GLU A 103 2.63 -7.09 5.35
CA GLU A 103 1.79 -8.25 5.69
C GLU A 103 1.21 -8.15 7.10
N ARG A 104 2.01 -7.71 8.08
CA ARG A 104 1.53 -7.47 9.46
C ARG A 104 0.46 -6.39 9.50
N THR A 105 0.67 -5.29 8.78
CA THR A 105 -0.30 -4.18 8.75
C THR A 105 -1.59 -4.61 8.05
N MET A 106 -1.48 -5.40 6.99
CA MET A 106 -2.64 -6.01 6.31
C MET A 106 -3.36 -7.01 7.22
N ALA A 107 -2.64 -7.77 8.06
CA ALA A 107 -3.24 -8.65 9.05
C ALA A 107 -4.03 -7.85 10.11
N TRP A 108 -3.53 -6.70 10.56
CA TRP A 108 -4.27 -5.81 11.47
C TRP A 108 -5.55 -5.27 10.82
N LEU A 109 -5.48 -4.87 9.53
CA LEU A 109 -6.68 -4.47 8.77
C LEU A 109 -7.68 -5.62 8.65
N ALA A 110 -7.22 -6.83 8.34
CA ALA A 110 -8.07 -8.02 8.23
C ALA A 110 -8.67 -8.46 9.58
N GLY A 111 -8.01 -8.12 10.70
CA GLY A 111 -8.52 -8.31 12.05
C GLY A 111 -9.70 -7.38 12.39
N CYS A 112 -9.89 -6.28 11.67
CA CYS A 112 -11.11 -5.49 11.78
C CYS A 112 -12.27 -6.27 11.16
N ARG A 113 -13.22 -6.75 12.00
CA ARG A 113 -14.37 -7.58 11.58
C ARG A 113 -15.09 -7.05 10.35
N ARG A 114 -15.19 -5.72 10.21
CA ARG A 114 -15.84 -5.07 9.08
C ARG A 114 -15.14 -5.29 7.73
N LEU A 115 -13.82 -5.49 7.73
CA LEU A 115 -13.01 -5.69 6.53
C LEU A 115 -12.70 -7.17 6.25
N HIS A 116 -12.90 -8.06 7.22
CA HIS A 116 -12.64 -9.50 7.07
C HIS A 116 -13.42 -10.11 5.90
N ARG A 117 -14.69 -9.70 5.73
CA ARG A 117 -15.51 -10.02 4.57
C ARG A 117 -16.10 -8.72 4.05
N ARG A 118 -15.96 -8.47 2.75
CA ARG A 118 -16.57 -7.29 2.11
C ARG A 118 -18.08 -7.49 2.02
N TYR A 119 -18.85 -6.66 2.74
CA TYR A 119 -20.31 -6.60 2.66
C TYR A 119 -20.79 -5.41 1.81
N GLU A 120 -19.90 -4.46 1.57
CA GLU A 120 -20.20 -3.20 0.90
C GLU A 120 -20.36 -3.42 -0.61
N ARG A 121 -21.56 -3.11 -1.12
CA ARG A 121 -21.83 -3.10 -2.57
C ARG A 121 -21.00 -2.01 -3.28
N LYS A 122 -20.94 -0.81 -2.71
CA LYS A 122 -20.18 0.33 -3.24
C LYS A 122 -18.70 0.27 -2.83
N ALA A 123 -17.80 0.53 -3.78
CA ALA A 123 -16.36 0.55 -3.52
C ALA A 123 -15.98 1.67 -2.54
N GLU A 124 -16.58 2.85 -2.67
CA GLU A 124 -16.34 4.01 -1.79
C GLU A 124 -16.57 3.69 -0.31
N HIS A 125 -17.64 2.96 0.02
CA HIS A 125 -17.92 2.55 1.39
C HIS A 125 -16.85 1.57 1.91
N PHE A 126 -16.42 0.63 1.06
CA PHE A 126 -15.35 -0.30 1.44
C PHE A 126 -14.03 0.43 1.68
N LEU A 127 -13.69 1.40 0.82
CA LEU A 127 -12.53 2.26 1.00
C LEU A 127 -12.64 3.07 2.29
N ALA A 128 -13.80 3.64 2.59
CA ALA A 128 -14.04 4.39 3.82
C ALA A 128 -13.78 3.53 5.07
N PHE A 129 -14.29 2.28 5.10
CA PHE A 129 -13.99 1.37 6.21
C PHE A 129 -12.50 1.01 6.28
N ALA A 130 -11.83 0.83 5.14
CA ALA A 130 -10.38 0.61 5.12
C ALA A 130 -9.61 1.81 5.70
N SER A 131 -10.01 3.03 5.34
CA SER A 131 -9.44 4.27 5.89
C SER A 131 -9.70 4.43 7.39
N ILE A 132 -10.91 4.10 7.88
CA ILE A 132 -11.22 4.09 9.31
C ILE A 132 -10.33 3.09 10.04
N ALA A 133 -10.17 1.87 9.52
CA ALA A 133 -9.30 0.86 10.11
C ALA A 133 -7.82 1.29 10.13
N CYS A 134 -7.33 1.92 9.06
CA CYS A 134 -6.00 2.55 9.04
C CYS A 134 -5.87 3.61 10.15
N THR A 135 -6.89 4.45 10.33
CA THR A 135 -6.93 5.49 11.37
C THR A 135 -6.87 4.88 12.77
N LEU A 136 -7.60 3.79 13.02
CA LEU A 136 -7.56 3.06 14.29
C LEU A 136 -6.18 2.45 14.57
N ILE A 137 -5.51 1.90 13.54
CA ILE A 137 -4.13 1.41 13.67
C ILE A 137 -3.20 2.56 14.06
N CYS A 138 -3.33 3.72 13.40
CA CYS A 138 -2.53 4.89 13.72
C CYS A 138 -2.79 5.39 15.15
N TYR A 139 -4.06 5.48 15.56
CA TYR A 139 -4.45 5.90 16.91
C TYR A 139 -3.85 4.99 17.98
N ARG A 140 -4.01 3.67 17.84
CA ARG A 140 -3.42 2.69 18.78
C ARG A 140 -1.90 2.76 18.85
N ARG A 141 -1.23 3.23 17.80
CA ARG A 141 0.22 3.39 17.78
C ARG A 141 0.69 4.69 18.45
N LEU A 142 -0.20 5.66 18.58
CA LEU A 142 0.06 6.93 19.27
C LEU A 142 -0.23 6.83 20.77
N THR A 143 -1.20 5.99 21.17
CA THR A 143 -1.65 5.87 22.56
C THR A 143 -1.01 4.72 23.34
N ASN A 144 -0.31 3.81 22.66
CA ASN A 144 0.51 2.76 23.28
C ASN A 144 1.99 3.11 23.12
#